data_AF-A0A6N8KU75-F1
#
_entry.id   AF-A0A6N8KU75-F1
#
_cell.length_a   1.000
_cell.length_b   1.000
_cell.length_c   1.000
_cell.angle_alpha   90.00
_cell.angle_beta   90.00
_cell.angle_gamma   90.00
#
_symmetry.space_group_name_H-M   'P 1'
#
loop_
_entity.id
_entity.type
_entity.pdbx_description
1 polymer ?
#
loop_
_entity_poly.entity_id
_entity_poly.type
_entity_poly.pdbx_seq_one_letter_code
_entity_poly.pdbx_strand_id
1 'polypeptide(L)'
;MKTSTIKPVLQQLSVLAFLLITVFFCACEKDQHVKPVPGKFEVNHDFPTLVPAAGATYTLTIDATTNAWWIETAADASWVNVARKYGSAKVTQQIKVAANATGAAREMTIKINATNQESTSIIVKQAK
;
A
#
# COMPACT_ATOMS: atom_id res chain seq x y z
N MET A 1 -79.40 -0.63 -14.53
CA MET A 1 -78.91 -1.68 -13.60
C MET A 1 -77.38 -1.64 -13.64
N LYS A 2 -76.74 -0.94 -12.70
CA LYS A 2 -75.27 -0.84 -12.59
C LYS A 2 -74.87 -1.45 -11.25
N THR A 3 -74.32 -2.65 -11.28
CA THR A 3 -73.71 -3.28 -10.10
C THR A 3 -72.22 -3.41 -10.36
N SER A 4 -71.48 -2.73 -9.49
CA SER A 4 -70.04 -2.46 -9.53
C SER A 4 -69.24 -3.71 -9.14
N THR A 5 -68.43 -4.22 -10.08
CA THR A 5 -67.49 -5.33 -9.85
C THR A 5 -66.04 -4.80 -9.82
N ILE A 6 -65.76 -3.77 -9.01
CA ILE A 6 -64.45 -3.08 -9.00
C ILE A 6 -63.62 -3.41 -7.73
N LYS A 7 -64.26 -3.94 -6.67
CA LYS A 7 -63.63 -4.14 -5.36
C LYS A 7 -62.51 -5.22 -5.30
N PRO A 8 -62.59 -6.40 -5.95
CA PRO A 8 -61.60 -7.45 -5.72
C PRO A 8 -60.26 -7.19 -6.40
N VAL A 9 -60.25 -6.51 -7.55
CA VAL A 9 -59.03 -6.19 -8.32
C VAL A 9 -58.22 -5.09 -7.62
N LEU A 10 -58.88 -4.09 -7.03
CA LEU A 10 -58.22 -3.02 -6.27
C LEU A 10 -57.56 -3.55 -4.99
N GLN A 11 -58.19 -4.54 -4.34
CA GLN A 11 -57.66 -5.19 -3.13
C GLN A 11 -56.47 -6.11 -3.46
N GLN A 12 -56.52 -6.84 -4.58
CA GLN A 12 -55.39 -7.66 -5.05
C GLN A 12 -54.18 -6.81 -5.50
N LEU A 13 -54.40 -5.68 -6.17
CA LEU A 13 -53.34 -4.73 -6.50
C LEU A 13 -52.68 -4.15 -5.24
N SER A 14 -53.48 -3.84 -4.21
CA SER A 14 -52.99 -3.32 -2.92
C SER A 14 -52.10 -4.33 -2.20
N VAL A 15 -52.48 -5.61 -2.16
CA VAL A 15 -51.68 -6.66 -1.50
C VAL A 15 -50.38 -6.93 -2.27
N LEU A 16 -50.41 -6.96 -3.60
CA LEU A 16 -49.23 -7.16 -4.43
C LEU A 16 -48.25 -5.97 -4.33
N ALA A 17 -48.77 -4.74 -4.27
CA ALA A 17 -47.96 -3.54 -4.05
C ALA A 17 -47.32 -3.55 -2.66
N PHE A 18 -48.04 -3.97 -1.62
CA PHE A 18 -47.49 -4.10 -0.26
C PHE A 18 -46.40 -5.17 -0.20
N LEU A 19 -46.60 -6.31 -0.86
CA LEU A 19 -45.60 -7.39 -0.94
C LEU A 19 -44.32 -6.94 -1.63
N LEU A 20 -44.43 -6.24 -2.77
CA LEU A 20 -43.27 -5.68 -3.51
C LEU A 20 -42.49 -4.63 -2.70
N ILE A 21 -43.17 -3.82 -1.89
CA ILE A 21 -42.54 -2.83 -1.01
C ILE A 21 -41.75 -3.52 0.11
N THR A 22 -42.24 -4.63 0.67
CA THR A 22 -41.54 -5.34 1.76
C THR A 22 -40.23 -6.03 1.32
N VAL A 23 -40.11 -6.44 0.06
CA VAL A 23 -38.87 -7.07 -0.47
C VAL A 23 -37.76 -6.03 -0.70
N PHE A 24 -38.11 -4.76 -0.94
CA PHE A 24 -37.14 -3.69 -1.19
C PHE A 24 -36.38 -3.21 0.06
N PHE A 25 -36.93 -3.43 1.27
CA PHE A 25 -36.33 -2.99 2.53
C PHE A 25 -35.37 -4.01 3.17
N CYS A 26 -35.27 -5.24 2.63
CA CYS A 26 -34.49 -6.31 3.25
C CYS A 26 -33.12 -6.57 2.59
N ALA A 27 -32.79 -5.88 1.50
CA ALA A 27 -31.52 -6.06 0.79
C ALA A 27 -30.51 -4.95 1.12
N CYS A 28 -30.11 -4.85 2.38
CA CYS A 28 -28.93 -4.08 2.76
C CYS A 28 -28.27 -4.64 4.03
N GLU A 29 -27.84 -5.91 3.96
CA GLU A 29 -26.74 -6.35 4.82
C GLU A 29 -25.44 -5.84 4.22
N LYS A 30 -24.90 -4.78 4.82
CA LYS A 30 -23.49 -4.46 4.67
C LYS A 30 -22.74 -5.52 5.46
N ASP A 31 -22.28 -6.57 4.77
CA ASP A 31 -21.25 -7.47 5.28
C ASP A 31 -20.13 -6.61 5.90
N GLN A 32 -20.11 -6.53 7.22
CA GLN A 32 -19.13 -5.74 7.93
C GLN A 32 -17.87 -6.58 8.05
N HIS A 33 -17.21 -6.79 6.91
CA HIS A 33 -15.82 -7.21 6.89
C HIS A 33 -15.07 -6.08 7.61
N VAL A 34 -14.68 -6.33 8.85
CA VAL A 34 -13.90 -5.40 9.67
C VAL A 34 -12.80 -4.83 8.78
N LYS A 35 -12.76 -3.49 8.65
CA LYS A 35 -11.76 -2.83 7.81
C LYS A 35 -10.39 -3.35 8.23
N PRO A 36 -9.54 -3.86 7.31
CA PRO A 36 -8.21 -4.32 7.66
C PRO A 36 -7.49 -3.21 8.44
N VAL A 37 -7.07 -3.54 9.67
CA VAL A 37 -6.26 -2.63 10.47
C VAL A 37 -4.91 -2.50 9.77
N PRO A 38 -4.43 -1.29 9.47
CA PRO A 38 -3.10 -1.10 8.89
C PRO A 38 -2.05 -1.81 9.74
N GLY A 39 -1.29 -2.70 9.12
CA GLY A 39 -0.19 -3.37 9.78
C GLY A 39 0.96 -2.41 10.09
N LYS A 40 1.85 -2.78 11.02
CA LYS A 40 3.08 -2.04 11.33
C LYS A 40 3.92 -1.87 10.05
N PHE A 41 4.56 -0.71 9.93
CA PHE A 41 5.62 -0.46 8.96
C PHE A 41 6.91 -0.05 9.68
N GLU A 42 7.97 -0.85 9.51
CA GLU A 42 9.28 -0.62 10.12
C GLU A 42 10.38 -0.85 9.08
N VAL A 43 11.34 0.07 9.04
CA VAL A 43 12.50 -0.02 8.16
C VAL A 43 13.76 0.04 9.02
N ASN A 44 14.61 -0.97 8.89
CA ASN A 44 15.89 -1.04 9.58
C ASN A 44 17.03 -1.27 8.58
N HIS A 45 18.20 -0.69 8.84
CA HIS A 45 19.36 -0.79 7.96
C HIS A 45 20.67 -0.64 8.71
N ASP A 46 21.77 -1.07 8.09
CA ASP A 46 23.13 -0.93 8.64
C ASP A 46 23.97 0.15 7.90
N PHE A 47 23.33 0.99 7.06
CA PHE A 47 24.04 2.11 6.44
C PHE A 47 24.75 2.98 7.49
N PRO A 48 26.05 3.25 7.32
CA PRO A 48 26.77 4.18 8.17
C PRO A 48 26.37 5.62 7.83
N THR A 49 26.73 6.56 8.71
CA THR A 49 26.58 8.00 8.45
C THR A 49 27.32 8.45 7.19
N LEU A 50 28.43 7.78 6.84
CA LEU A 50 29.21 8.04 5.64
C LEU A 50 29.72 6.72 5.06
N VAL A 51 29.32 6.44 3.82
CA VAL A 51 29.79 5.29 3.04
C VAL A 51 31.23 5.57 2.56
N PRO A 52 32.15 4.59 2.67
CA PRO A 52 33.49 4.69 2.08
C PRO A 52 33.47 4.93 0.56
N ALA A 53 34.50 5.62 0.07
CA ALA A 53 34.66 5.86 -1.37
C ALA A 53 34.75 4.54 -2.18
N ALA A 54 35.30 3.47 -1.60
CA ALA A 54 35.34 2.15 -2.23
C ALA A 54 33.96 1.53 -2.50
N GLY A 55 32.90 2.06 -1.88
CA GLY A 55 31.58 1.43 -1.87
C GLY A 55 31.54 0.23 -0.91
N ALA A 56 30.35 -0.33 -0.73
CA ALA A 56 30.11 -1.50 0.11
C ALA A 56 28.70 -2.04 -0.15
N THR A 57 28.39 -3.16 0.48
CA THR A 57 27.03 -3.72 0.52
C THR A 57 26.47 -3.56 1.93
N TYR A 58 25.21 -3.14 2.01
CA TYR A 58 24.50 -2.86 3.25
C TYR A 58 23.20 -3.65 3.31
N THR A 59 22.78 -4.01 4.51
CA THR A 59 21.52 -4.71 4.76
C THR A 59 20.38 -3.72 4.93
N LEU A 60 19.26 -3.98 4.25
CA LEU A 60 17.99 -3.30 4.41
C LEU A 60 16.91 -4.32 4.76
N THR A 61 16.26 -4.15 5.91
CA THR A 61 15.09 -4.92 6.33
C THR A 61 13.87 -4.00 6.32
N ILE A 62 12.83 -4.42 5.61
CA ILE A 62 11.52 -3.77 5.61
C ILE A 62 10.54 -4.77 6.23
N ASP A 63 9.87 -4.38 7.30
CA ASP A 63 8.78 -5.15 7.92
C ASP A 63 7.48 -4.35 7.78
N ALA A 64 6.71 -4.71 6.76
CA ALA A 64 5.43 -4.08 6.47
C ALA A 64 4.23 -4.93 6.90
N THR A 65 4.46 -6.05 7.62
CA THR A 65 3.44 -7.03 8.04
C THR A 65 2.47 -7.45 6.93
N THR A 66 1.29 -6.83 6.84
CA THR A 66 0.27 -7.12 5.81
C THR A 66 0.28 -6.14 4.64
N ASN A 67 1.03 -5.05 4.74
CA ASN A 67 1.09 -4.01 3.72
C ASN A 67 2.05 -4.40 2.58
N ALA A 68 1.73 -3.93 1.38
CA ALA A 68 2.70 -3.88 0.29
C ALA A 68 3.58 -2.64 0.44
N TRP A 69 4.78 -2.70 -0.11
CA TRP A 69 5.77 -1.64 -0.07
C TRP A 69 6.53 -1.52 -1.39
N TRP A 70 7.08 -0.33 -1.62
CA TRP A 70 7.95 -0.06 -2.76
C TRP A 70 9.09 0.88 -2.41
N ILE A 71 10.18 0.79 -3.18
CA ILE A 71 11.40 1.57 -3.00
C ILE A 71 11.59 2.48 -4.22
N GLU A 72 11.71 3.76 -3.94
CA GLU A 72 12.04 4.81 -4.88
C GLU A 72 13.48 5.27 -4.65
N THR A 73 14.23 5.43 -5.74
CA THR A 73 15.58 5.97 -5.75
C THR A 73 15.60 7.18 -6.66
N ALA A 74 16.43 8.18 -6.36
CA ALA A 74 16.62 9.33 -7.25
C ALA A 74 17.05 8.89 -8.67
N ALA A 75 16.73 9.68 -9.69
CA ALA A 75 16.96 9.32 -11.10
C ALA A 75 18.46 9.16 -11.45
N ASP A 76 19.33 9.83 -10.71
CA ASP A 76 20.79 9.81 -10.81
C ASP A 76 21.46 8.75 -9.91
N ALA A 77 20.68 7.88 -9.26
CA ALA A 77 21.15 6.85 -8.32
C ALA A 77 21.74 5.59 -8.97
N SER A 78 22.31 5.67 -10.18
CA SER A 78 22.84 4.49 -10.90
C SER A 78 23.98 3.77 -10.14
N TRP A 79 24.58 4.42 -9.15
CA TRP A 79 25.63 3.91 -8.29
C TRP A 79 25.11 3.17 -7.03
N VAL A 80 23.80 3.08 -6.83
CA VAL A 80 23.17 2.24 -5.79
C VAL A 80 22.24 1.22 -6.43
N ASN A 81 22.51 -0.07 -6.19
CA ASN A 81 21.69 -1.16 -6.68
C ASN A 81 20.75 -1.65 -5.58
N VAL A 82 19.46 -1.47 -5.81
CA VAL A 82 18.35 -2.04 -5.03
C VAL A 82 17.72 -3.15 -5.86
N ALA A 83 18.00 -4.41 -5.51
CA ALA A 83 17.57 -5.56 -6.31
C ALA A 83 16.04 -5.75 -6.28
N ARG A 84 15.41 -5.62 -5.10
CA ARG A 84 13.97 -5.75 -4.94
C ARG A 84 13.35 -4.41 -4.61
N LYS A 85 12.69 -3.81 -5.61
CA LYS A 85 12.01 -2.51 -5.48
C LYS A 85 10.56 -2.59 -5.00
N TYR A 86 9.94 -3.77 -5.02
CA TYR A 86 8.55 -3.97 -4.61
C TYR A 86 8.42 -5.24 -3.78
N GLY A 87 7.50 -5.25 -2.83
CA GLY A 87 7.22 -6.44 -2.04
C GLY A 87 6.05 -6.26 -1.09
N SER A 88 5.87 -7.25 -0.23
CA SER A 88 4.94 -7.24 0.89
C SER A 88 5.56 -7.98 2.06
N ALA A 89 4.96 -7.82 3.25
CA ALA A 89 5.44 -8.43 4.49
C ALA A 89 6.92 -8.10 4.78
N LYS A 90 7.55 -8.95 5.60
CA LYS A 90 8.94 -8.79 6.01
C LYS A 90 9.89 -9.28 4.93
N VAL A 91 10.82 -8.43 4.53
CA VAL A 91 11.91 -8.77 3.60
C VAL A 91 13.21 -8.18 4.10
N THR A 92 14.28 -8.95 4.00
CA THR A 92 15.66 -8.48 4.16
C THR A 92 16.38 -8.64 2.84
N GLN A 93 17.06 -7.59 2.38
CA GLN A 93 17.83 -7.60 1.15
C GLN A 93 19.14 -6.83 1.30
N GLN A 94 20.06 -7.10 0.38
CA GLN A 94 21.34 -6.43 0.29
C GLN A 94 21.26 -5.28 -0.72
N ILE A 95 21.72 -4.10 -0.33
CA ILE A 95 21.82 -2.90 -1.15
C ILE A 95 23.29 -2.64 -1.45
N LYS A 96 23.67 -2.65 -2.73
CA LYS A 96 25.06 -2.45 -3.14
C LYS A 96 25.29 -1.00 -3.52
N VAL A 97 26.27 -0.36 -2.87
CA VAL A 97 26.76 0.97 -3.22
C VAL A 97 28.08 0.82 -3.96
N ALA A 98 28.14 1.29 -5.21
CA ALA A 98 29.32 1.23 -6.05
C ALA A 98 30.42 2.20 -5.56
N ALA A 99 31.67 1.95 -5.96
CA ALA A 99 32.77 2.85 -5.68
C ALA A 99 32.52 4.24 -6.29
N ASN A 100 33.01 5.28 -5.61
CA ASN A 100 33.02 6.65 -6.09
C ASN A 100 34.42 7.00 -6.59
N ALA A 101 34.52 7.35 -7.88
CA ALA A 101 35.78 7.70 -8.53
C ALA A 101 35.77 9.14 -9.09
N THR A 102 34.75 9.93 -8.78
CA THR A 102 34.54 11.26 -9.36
C THR A 102 35.40 12.35 -8.71
N GLY A 103 36.06 12.04 -7.58
CA GLY A 103 36.84 13.01 -6.81
C GLY A 103 35.99 13.99 -5.99
N ALA A 104 34.66 13.84 -6.00
CA ALA A 104 33.72 14.63 -5.22
C ALA A 104 32.79 13.72 -4.42
N ALA A 105 32.39 14.16 -3.22
CA ALA A 105 31.39 13.44 -2.43
C ALA A 105 30.04 13.47 -3.16
N ARG A 106 29.25 12.41 -2.98
CA ARG A 106 27.93 12.29 -3.58
C ARG A 106 26.91 11.78 -2.57
N GLU A 107 25.66 12.13 -2.76
CA GLU A 107 24.57 11.66 -1.91
C GLU A 107 23.32 11.34 -2.72
N MET A 108 22.46 10.50 -2.15
CA MET A 108 21.13 10.23 -2.68
C MET A 108 20.15 9.88 -1.55
N THR A 109 18.86 9.90 -1.86
CA THR A 109 17.81 9.43 -0.95
C THR A 109 17.15 8.16 -1.49
N ILE A 110 17.15 7.10 -0.68
CA ILE A 110 16.33 5.90 -0.90
C ILE A 110 15.04 6.11 -0.10
N LYS A 111 13.91 6.20 -0.78
CA LYS A 111 12.61 6.36 -0.13
C LYS A 111 11.86 5.04 -0.17
N ILE A 112 11.40 4.57 0.97
CA ILE A 112 10.59 3.36 1.12
C ILE A 112 9.19 3.81 1.48
N ASN A 113 8.20 3.33 0.74
CA ASN A 113 6.79 3.66 0.94
C ASN A 113 6.00 2.39 1.20
N ALA A 114 4.89 2.50 1.92
CA ALA A 114 3.94 1.42 2.14
C ALA A 114 2.51 1.81 1.79
N THR A 115 1.68 0.82 1.50
CA THR A 115 0.26 1.04 1.13
C THR A 115 -0.60 1.62 2.26
N ASN A 116 -0.11 1.58 3.50
CA ASN A 116 -0.73 2.25 4.64
C ASN A 116 -0.38 3.75 4.73
N GLN A 117 0.28 4.32 3.71
CA GLN A 117 0.70 5.73 3.61
C GLN A 117 1.90 6.12 4.49
N GLU A 118 2.53 5.15 5.18
CA GLU A 118 3.79 5.40 5.86
C GLU A 118 4.97 5.42 4.87
N SER A 119 6.01 6.19 5.22
CA SER A 119 7.22 6.30 4.42
C SER A 119 8.45 6.51 5.30
N THR A 120 9.60 6.00 4.85
CA THR A 120 10.91 6.21 5.49
C THR A 120 11.94 6.53 4.42
N SER A 121 12.79 7.52 4.70
CA SER A 121 13.87 7.94 3.80
C SER A 121 15.23 7.63 4.42
N ILE A 122 16.10 6.99 3.63
CA ILE A 122 17.50 6.75 3.98
C ILE A 122 18.35 7.66 3.10
N ILE A 123 19.12 8.56 3.72
CA ILE A 123 20.08 9.41 3.00
C ILE A 123 21.42 8.67 2.95
N VAL A 124 21.85 8.29 1.75
CA VAL A 124 23.13 7.63 1.52
C VAL A 124 24.14 8.68 1.11
N LYS A 125 25.06 9.02 2.02
CA LYS A 125 26.20 9.91 1.74
C LYS A 125 27.44 9.07 1.49
N GLN A 126 28.15 9.33 0.39
CA GLN A 126 29.38 8.63 0.04
C GLN A 126 30.56 9.58 -0.08
N ALA A 127 31.68 9.19 0.52
CA ALA A 127 32.93 9.90 0.42
C ALA A 127 33.46 9.97 -1.03
N LYS A 128 34.35 10.93 -1.28
CA LYS A 128 35.06 11.09 -2.54
C LYS A 128 36.20 10.08 -2.71
#